data_AF-A0A1F9MQW7-F1
#
_entry.id   AF-A0A1F9MQW7-F1
#
_cell.length_a   1.000
_cell.length_b   1.000
_cell.length_c   1.000
_cell.angle_alpha   90.00
_cell.angle_beta   90.00
_cell.angle_gamma   90.00
#
_symmetry.space_group_name_H-M   'P 1'
#
loop_
_entity.id
_entity.type
_entity.pdbx_description
1 polymer ?
#
loop_
_entity_poly.entity_id
_entity_poly.type
_entity_poly.pdbx_seq_one_letter_code
_entity_poly.pdbx_strand_id
1 'polypeptide(L)'
;MKPAELVAIIKNEKPELLAKIPEKRAIALVREALAQIGEQIAAVDKGVLKVQGLGSFRVNQVEREINGEKTMVKIVRFAKEKPKIKKKIESEEIVPKQ
;
A
#
# COMPACT_ATOMS: atom_id res chain seq x y z
N MET A 1 -1.87 -8.19 12.75
CA MET A 1 -3.10 -7.39 12.61
C MET A 1 -4.13 -8.21 11.85
N LYS A 2 -5.33 -8.35 12.40
CA LYS A 2 -6.44 -9.12 11.84
C LYS A 2 -7.42 -8.17 11.14
N PRO A 3 -8.16 -8.64 10.12
CA PRO A 3 -9.18 -7.82 9.45
C PRO A 3 -10.23 -7.23 10.40
N ALA A 4 -10.61 -7.96 11.47
CA ALA A 4 -11.54 -7.47 12.49
C ALA A 4 -11.00 -6.25 13.27
N GLU A 5 -9.70 -6.23 13.56
CA GLU A 5 -9.05 -5.11 14.26
C GLU A 5 -9.02 -3.86 13.38
N LEU A 6 -8.74 -4.02 12.08
CA LEU A 6 -8.79 -2.93 11.11
C LEU A 6 -10.20 -2.33 10.98
N VAL A 7 -11.23 -3.19 10.92
CA VAL A 7 -12.62 -2.73 10.87
C VAL A 7 -13.01 -1.96 12.14
N ALA A 8 -12.57 -2.41 13.32
CA ALA A 8 -12.81 -1.70 14.57
C ALA A 8 -12.16 -0.31 14.58
N ILE A 9 -10.91 -0.18 14.09
CA ILE A 9 -10.23 1.11 13.95
C ILE A 9 -11.00 2.03 12.98
N ILE A 10 -11.40 1.51 11.81
CA ILE A 10 -12.15 2.31 10.82
C ILE A 10 -13.49 2.77 11.38
N LYS A 11 -14.21 1.93 12.14
CA LYS A 11 -15.46 2.33 12.81
C LYS A 11 -15.25 3.47 13.82
N ASN A 12 -14.12 3.47 14.52
CA ASN A 12 -13.81 4.48 15.52
C ASN A 12 -13.37 5.80 14.87
N GLU A 13 -12.56 5.74 13.81
CA GLU A 13 -12.02 6.95 13.16
C GLU A 13 -12.98 7.56 12.14
N LYS A 14 -13.73 6.73 11.42
CA LYS A 14 -14.58 7.11 10.27
C LYS A 14 -15.84 6.23 10.18
N PRO A 15 -16.77 6.32 11.15
CA PRO A 15 -17.96 5.49 11.21
C PRO A 15 -18.83 5.57 9.95
N GLU A 16 -18.83 6.72 9.27
CA GLU A 16 -19.60 6.98 8.04
C GLU A 16 -19.23 6.05 6.88
N LEU A 17 -17.97 5.56 6.83
CA LEU A 17 -17.51 4.65 5.78
C LEU A 17 -18.13 3.25 5.89
N LEU A 18 -18.56 2.86 7.08
CA LEU A 18 -19.09 1.52 7.39
C LEU A 18 -20.56 1.55 7.85
N ALA A 19 -21.19 2.73 7.94
CA ALA A 19 -22.53 2.91 8.51
C ALA A 19 -23.62 2.03 7.88
N LYS A 20 -23.48 1.67 6.61
CA LYS A 20 -24.46 0.83 5.86
C LYS A 20 -23.97 -0.60 5.62
N ILE A 21 -22.81 -0.99 6.16
CA ILE A 21 -22.19 -2.28 5.90
C ILE A 21 -22.24 -3.12 7.17
N PRO A 22 -22.90 -4.30 7.13
CA PRO A 22 -22.85 -5.23 8.25
C PRO A 22 -21.41 -5.59 8.60
N GLU A 23 -21.08 -5.65 9.89
CA GLU A 23 -19.71 -5.84 10.36
C GLU A 23 -19.03 -7.08 9.77
N LYS A 24 -19.73 -8.23 9.74
CA LYS A 24 -19.21 -9.46 9.13
C LYS A 24 -18.81 -9.26 7.66
N ARG A 25 -19.57 -8.44 6.92
CA ARG A 25 -19.29 -8.11 5.52
C ARG A 25 -18.11 -7.14 5.40
N ALA A 26 -17.99 -6.15 6.28
CA ALA A 26 -16.83 -5.27 6.34
C ALA A 26 -15.54 -6.06 6.60
N ILE A 27 -15.57 -7.02 7.53
CA ILE A 27 -14.43 -7.90 7.82
C ILE A 27 -14.06 -8.76 6.61
N ALA A 28 -15.04 -9.33 5.93
CA ALA A 28 -14.83 -10.11 4.71
C ALA A 28 -14.21 -9.26 3.59
N LEU A 29 -14.69 -8.03 3.39
CA LEU A 29 -14.14 -7.10 2.39
C LEU A 29 -12.68 -6.74 2.68
N VAL A 30 -12.35 -6.41 3.93
CA VAL A 30 -10.96 -6.10 4.32
C VAL A 30 -10.07 -7.32 4.13
N ARG A 31 -10.54 -8.52 4.48
CA ARG A 31 -9.80 -9.77 4.26
C ARG A 31 -9.51 -9.98 2.77
N GLU A 32 -10.53 -9.84 1.92
CA GLU A 32 -10.41 -10.06 0.49
C GLU A 32 -9.47 -9.03 -0.16
N ALA A 33 -9.58 -7.76 0.21
CA ALA A 33 -8.68 -6.72 -0.27
C ALA A 33 -7.20 -7.01 0.06
N LEU A 34 -6.93 -7.49 1.28
CA LEU A 34 -5.57 -7.87 1.70
C LEU A 34 -5.07 -9.12 0.96
N ALA A 35 -5.94 -10.12 0.75
CA ALA A 35 -5.61 -11.31 -0.02
C ALA A 35 -5.23 -10.95 -1.46
N GLN A 36 -6.05 -10.11 -2.13
CA GLN A 36 -5.80 -9.68 -3.49
C GLN A 36 -4.48 -8.90 -3.65
N ILE A 37 -4.12 -8.07 -2.67
CA ILE A 37 -2.81 -7.40 -2.64
C ILE A 37 -1.68 -8.43 -2.53
N GLY A 38 -1.84 -9.43 -1.65
CA GLY A 38 -0.88 -10.52 -1.48
C GLY A 38 -0.65 -11.29 -2.79
N GLU A 39 -1.73 -11.65 -3.48
CA GLU A 39 -1.68 -12.32 -4.79
C GLU A 39 -0.96 -11.47 -5.84
N GLN A 40 -1.24 -10.17 -5.91
CA GLN A 40 -0.56 -9.29 -6.85
C GLN A 40 0.94 -9.19 -6.57
N ILE A 41 1.35 -9.15 -5.30
CA ILE A 41 2.78 -9.18 -4.92
C ILE A 41 3.40 -10.53 -5.32
N ALA A 42 2.68 -11.63 -5.11
CA ALA A 42 3.14 -12.97 -5.45
C ALA A 42 3.29 -13.18 -6.96
N ALA A 43 2.42 -12.60 -7.78
CA ALA A 43 2.46 -12.71 -9.24
C ALA A 43 3.54 -11.85 -9.92
N VAL A 44 4.02 -10.79 -9.27
CA VAL A 44 5.07 -9.93 -9.85
C VAL A 44 6.45 -10.52 -9.63
N ASP A 45 7.16 -10.91 -10.69
CA ASP A 45 8.54 -11.41 -10.57
C ASP A 45 9.56 -10.30 -10.28
N LYS A 46 9.43 -9.16 -10.97
CA LYS A 46 10.27 -7.99 -10.78
C LYS A 46 9.46 -6.73 -11.11
N GLY A 47 9.49 -5.74 -10.23
CA GLY A 47 8.76 -4.49 -10.46
C GLY A 47 8.36 -3.76 -9.19
N VAL A 48 7.45 -2.79 -9.35
CA VAL A 48 6.88 -2.02 -8.24
C VAL A 48 5.37 -2.08 -8.31
N LEU A 49 4.74 -2.62 -7.28
CA LEU A 49 3.29 -2.56 -7.06
C LEU A 49 2.98 -1.37 -6.15
N LYS A 50 2.17 -0.42 -6.62
CA LYS A 50 1.74 0.73 -5.83
C LYS A 50 0.30 0.52 -5.34
N VAL A 51 0.09 0.58 -4.03
CA VAL A 51 -1.22 0.52 -3.39
C VAL A 51 -1.53 1.89 -2.79
N GLN A 52 -2.47 2.60 -3.38
CA GLN A 52 -2.84 3.95 -2.94
C GLN A 52 -3.35 3.93 -1.49
N GLY A 53 -2.90 4.87 -0.67
CA GLY A 53 -3.25 4.94 0.74
C GLY A 53 -2.47 3.98 1.65
N LEU A 54 -1.63 3.10 1.08
CA LEU A 54 -0.78 2.17 1.83
C LEU A 54 0.72 2.43 1.55
N GLY A 55 1.12 2.37 0.28
CA GLY A 55 2.51 2.52 -0.11
C GLY A 55 2.88 1.79 -1.40
N SER A 56 4.13 1.35 -1.47
CA SER A 56 4.68 0.64 -2.62
C SER A 56 5.44 -0.60 -2.18
N PHE A 57 5.29 -1.68 -2.95
CA PHE A 57 6.01 -2.93 -2.81
C PHE A 57 6.96 -3.05 -3.98
N ARG A 58 8.26 -2.99 -3.73
CA ARG A 58 9.30 -3.26 -4.73
C ARG A 58 9.68 -4.73 -4.64
N VAL A 59 9.48 -5.44 -5.74
CA VAL A 59 9.77 -6.86 -5.86
C VAL A 59 10.99 -7.04 -6.75
N ASN A 60 11.99 -7.74 -6.23
CA ASN A 60 13.22 -8.09 -6.94
C ASN A 60 13.50 -9.58 -6.77
N GLN A 61 14.15 -10.18 -7.77
CA GLN A 61 14.80 -11.48 -7.61
C GLN A 61 16.31 -11.24 -7.50
N VAL A 62 16.94 -11.89 -6.52
CA VAL A 62 18.40 -11.87 -6.35
C VAL A 62 18.92 -13.29 -6.25
N GLU A 63 20.06 -13.53 -6.88
CA GLU A 63 20.82 -14.77 -6.67
C GLU A 63 21.45 -14.71 -5.29
N ARG A 64 21.25 -15.75 -4.49
CA ARG A 64 21.91 -15.95 -3.20
C ARG A 64 22.50 -17.34 -3.16
N GLU A 65 23.72 -17.43 -2.65
CA GLU A 65 24.30 -18.71 -2.28
C GLU A 65 23.76 -19.11 -0.90
N ILE A 66 23.09 -20.25 -0.83
CA ILE A 66 22.57 -20.84 0.40
C ILE A 66 23.10 -22.27 0.42
N ASN A 67 23.92 -22.61 1.42
CA ASN A 67 24.55 -23.93 1.55
C ASN A 67 25.41 -24.37 0.34
N GLY A 68 26.08 -23.44 -0.32
CA GLY A 68 26.91 -23.73 -1.50
C GLY A 68 26.13 -23.84 -2.82
N GLU A 69 24.80 -23.71 -2.79
CA GLU A 69 23.95 -23.70 -3.98
C GLU A 69 23.44 -22.29 -4.30
N LYS A 70 23.56 -21.91 -5.57
CA LYS A 70 23.01 -20.65 -6.09
C LYS A 70 21.49 -20.78 -6.27
N THR A 71 20.74 -20.10 -5.41
CA THR A 71 19.27 -20.07 -5.43
C THR A 71 18.77 -18.67 -5.76
N MET A 72 17.77 -18.58 -6.63
CA MET A 72 17.05 -17.33 -6.89
C MET A 72 16.03 -17.07 -5.78
N VAL A 73 16.21 -15.98 -5.03
CA VAL A 73 15.34 -15.60 -3.93
C VAL A 73 14.56 -14.34 -4.29
N LYS A 74 13.24 -14.37 -4.05
CA LYS A 74 12.35 -13.21 -4.21
C LYS A 74 12.40 -12.33 -2.97
N ILE A 75 12.80 -11.07 -3.16
CA ILE A 75 12.82 -10.04 -2.11
C ILE A 75 11.70 -9.04 -2.38
N VAL A 76 10.83 -8.86 -1.39
CA VAL A 76 9.78 -7.83 -1.39
C VAL A 76 10.14 -6.76 -0.36
N ARG A 77 10.28 -5.51 -0.80
CA ARG A 77 10.49 -4.35 0.08
C ARG A 77 9.26 -3.47 0.08
N PHE A 78 8.70 -3.22 1.26
CA PHE A 78 7.61 -2.28 1.44
C PHE A 78 8.14 -0.88 1.80
N ALA A 79 7.58 0.15 1.16
CA ALA A 79 7.79 1.54 1.51
C ALA A 79 6.43 2.25 1.66
N LYS A 80 6.15 2.78 2.85
CA LYS A 80 4.92 3.52 3.15
C LYS A 80 4.77 4.74 2.23
N GLU A 81 3.53 5.06 1.86
CA GLU A 81 3.26 6.28 1.09
C GLU A 81 3.67 7.51 1.93
N LYS A 82 4.43 8.45 1.33
CA LYS A 82 4.73 9.72 1.99
C LYS A 82 3.46 10.58 1.99
N PRO A 83 3.11 11.24 3.10
CA PRO A 83 2.00 12.17 3.11
C PRO A 83 2.23 13.24 2.03
N LYS A 84 1.22 13.51 1.20
CA LYS A 84 1.28 14.56 0.18
C LYS A 84 1.37 15.91 0.90
N ILE A 85 2.58 16.46 1.05
CA ILE A 85 2.75 17.87 1.40
C ILE A 85 2.18 18.65 0.22
N LYS A 86 1.01 19.27 0.39
CA LYS A 86 0.47 20.22 -0.60
C LYS A 86 1.47 21.38 -0.66
N LYS A 87 2.36 21.40 -1.66
CA LYS A 87 3.09 22.62 -2.01
C LYS A 87 2.05 23.64 -2.46
N LYS A 88 1.77 24.61 -1.60
CA LYS A 88 1.12 25.86 -1.98
C LYS A 88 2.12 26.57 -2.90
N ILE A 89 1.96 26.40 -4.21
CA ILE A 89 2.69 27.21 -5.19
C ILE A 89 1.92 28.54 -5.18
N GLU A 90 2.33 29.46 -4.32
CA GLU A 90 2.08 30.88 -4.55
C GLU A 90 2.89 31.22 -5.80
N SER A 91 2.17 31.38 -6.91
CA SER A 91 2.68 32.00 -8.12
C SER A 91 3.18 33.40 -7.77
N GLU A 92 4.51 33.57 -7.83
CA GLU A 92 5.16 34.86 -8.02
C GLU A 92 4.47 35.62 -9.15
N GLU A 93 3.88 36.75 -8.79
CA GLU A 93 3.46 37.79 -9.70
C GLU A 93 4.73 38.42 -10.30
N ILE A 94 5.21 37.87 -11.42
CA ILE A 94 6.24 38.52 -12.23
C ILE A 94 5.55 39.68 -12.96
N VAL A 95 5.58 40.86 -12.35
CA VAL A 95 5.21 42.12 -13.01
C VAL A 95 6.25 42.41 -14.11
N PRO A 96 5.88 42.54 -15.40
CA PRO A 96 6.82 42.93 -16.43
C PRO A 96 7.14 44.43 -16.28
N LYS A 97 8.42 44.73 -16.11
CA LYS A 97 8.96 46.10 -16.18
C LYS A 97 8.87 46.56 -17.65
N GLN A 98 8.10 47.62 -17.90
CA GLN A 98 8.18 48.43 -19.12
C GLN A 98 8.82 49.78 -18.77
#